data_AF-A0A6J8DFD2-F1
#
_entry.id   AF-A0A6J8DFD2-F1
#
_cell.length_a   1.000
_cell.length_b   1.000
_cell.length_c   1.000
_cell.angle_alpha   90.00
_cell.angle_beta   90.00
_cell.angle_gamma   90.00
#
_symmetry.space_group_name_H-M   'P 1'
#
loop_
_entity.id
_entity.type
_entity.pdbx_description
1 polymer ?
#
loop_
_entity_poly.entity_id
_entity_poly.type
_entity_poly.pdbx_seq_one_letter_code
_entity_poly.pdbx_strand_id
1 'polypeptide(L)'
;MEPASSNQSKGSIFCNKVKTLLMRAWRERWQDNHWGVMLKKMLLDVPGEAKELAEILMQQALVGPNPNNLILSYMKHSVTSQVIPYNTALGLITKYDEFSKPYCILGLINMVENIATNFSFVASMDNGLTTCRCLQSTIHWLLIGILQSQQRVKETRQPQQEYISIIDRASTAIQKIIELSTVQALLYVAMSDDMDKFREFEQTEVNVRGTLSQIHNDALPIQARQKVTAMLNSLSKIQEFAPPSQAVLEVTTLPICPSISVLVAIEAILNPTNDIQPFAEQICVTEKLMKLTRPYLYNELIRACFMGLIDANEKDNELNWAAFTYLKLPQVVVKMNQQAPRNDFSTEIEQGIDLLLNSVPLLDLTDIKLNCDCVQFLLLEFTKHDLITEGQSQRLLHRRSSESEKPAKASDVATKPTPSLIIKAEPTVGSILKTLHTNVSALNSSSANTLDADCSKNQEALISVLCHMLSGKSFDLIIAAAAANGTLQNFAVKLVKINEYAKQVQQTQGESSKAAQNRALLFDISFLMLCHITQLYGSEIVTTAPDFFDTFFYQWATQCLPEDSKYKCIDNHTPTEQNKVDQLLGNLLKAHELNYIMTRWQEMCTNMPFVAQEILFAWEHGALSPDNVKVCLK
;
A
#
# COMPACT_ATOMS: atom_id res chain seq x y z
N MET A 1 43.01 21.65 -4.20
CA MET A 1 43.46 20.56 -5.09
C MET A 1 42.48 19.42 -4.92
N GLU A 2 41.43 19.40 -5.74
CA GLU A 2 40.47 18.28 -5.80
C GLU A 2 41.12 17.07 -6.51
N PRO A 3 40.78 15.83 -6.15
CA PRO A 3 41.37 14.65 -6.74
C PRO A 3 40.64 14.28 -8.04
N ALA A 4 41.15 14.75 -9.18
CA ALA A 4 40.63 14.44 -10.51
C ALA A 4 41.07 13.05 -11.06
N SER A 5 41.83 12.25 -10.30
CA SER A 5 42.52 11.06 -10.86
C SER A 5 41.79 9.71 -10.70
N SER A 6 40.77 9.58 -9.85
CA SER A 6 40.12 8.28 -9.60
C SER A 6 38.97 7.91 -10.55
N ASN A 7 38.32 8.90 -11.19
CA ASN A 7 37.19 8.64 -12.09
C ASN A 7 37.63 8.22 -13.51
N GLN A 8 38.79 8.68 -13.98
CA GLN A 8 39.31 8.31 -15.31
C GLN A 8 39.71 6.82 -15.41
N SER A 9 40.15 6.20 -14.32
CA SER A 9 40.56 4.77 -14.35
C SER A 9 39.35 3.82 -14.43
N LYS A 10 38.23 4.16 -13.78
CA LYS A 10 37.01 3.33 -13.76
C LYS A 10 36.28 3.31 -15.10
N GLY A 11 36.12 4.48 -15.74
CA GLY A 11 35.49 4.56 -17.07
C GLY A 11 36.27 3.82 -18.16
N SER A 12 37.60 3.83 -18.07
CA SER A 12 38.47 3.06 -19.00
C SER A 12 38.26 1.54 -18.87
N ILE A 13 38.13 1.02 -17.65
CA ILE A 13 37.90 -0.41 -17.39
C ILE A 13 36.53 -0.85 -17.91
N PHE A 14 35.48 -0.06 -17.62
CA PHE A 14 34.12 -0.34 -18.10
C PHE A 14 34.07 -0.39 -19.64
N CYS A 15 34.60 0.64 -20.30
CA CYS A 15 34.66 0.72 -21.76
C CYS A 15 35.36 -0.49 -22.39
N ASN A 16 36.49 -0.92 -21.83
CA ASN A 16 37.23 -2.09 -22.31
C ASN A 16 36.45 -3.41 -22.13
N LYS A 17 35.76 -3.59 -21.00
CA LYS A 17 34.90 -4.76 -20.78
C LYS A 17 33.70 -4.79 -21.73
N VAL A 18 33.01 -3.66 -21.91
CA VAL A 18 31.90 -3.52 -22.86
C VAL A 18 32.36 -3.88 -24.28
N LYS A 19 33.48 -3.31 -24.74
CA LYS A 19 34.05 -3.61 -26.06
C LYS A 19 34.40 -5.09 -26.21
N THR A 20 35.02 -5.69 -25.20
CA THR A 20 35.36 -7.13 -25.22
C THR A 20 34.12 -8.01 -25.29
N LEU A 21 33.10 -7.70 -24.48
CA LEU A 21 31.82 -8.41 -24.49
C LEU A 21 31.11 -8.27 -25.83
N LEU A 22 31.06 -7.05 -26.37
CA LEU A 22 30.44 -6.75 -27.65
C LEU A 22 31.16 -7.48 -28.80
N MET A 23 32.49 -7.50 -28.81
CA MET A 23 33.25 -8.23 -29.83
C MET A 23 33.00 -9.74 -29.76
N ARG A 24 32.85 -10.29 -28.55
CA ARG A 24 32.47 -11.70 -28.38
C ARG A 24 31.05 -11.95 -28.89
N ALA A 25 30.08 -11.14 -28.46
CA ALA A 25 28.69 -11.25 -28.86
C ALA A 25 28.52 -11.16 -30.38
N TRP A 26 29.23 -10.23 -31.01
CA TRP A 26 29.23 -10.05 -32.46
C TRP A 26 29.87 -11.24 -33.20
N ARG A 27 31.02 -11.74 -32.73
CA ARG A 27 31.69 -12.93 -33.32
C ARG A 27 30.83 -14.19 -33.23
N GLU A 28 30.19 -14.40 -32.09
CA GLU A 28 29.35 -15.56 -31.80
C GLU A 28 27.89 -15.38 -32.27
N ARG A 29 27.53 -14.22 -32.84
CA ARG A 29 26.17 -13.85 -33.28
C ARG A 29 25.10 -14.12 -32.22
N TRP A 30 25.32 -13.60 -31.02
CA TRP A 30 24.38 -13.77 -29.91
C TRP A 30 22.99 -13.21 -30.23
N GLN A 31 21.97 -13.89 -29.73
CA GLN A 31 20.60 -13.37 -29.71
C GLN A 31 20.46 -12.26 -28.67
N ASP A 32 19.49 -11.36 -28.85
CA ASP A 32 19.24 -10.20 -27.98
C ASP A 32 19.11 -10.58 -26.50
N ASN A 33 18.38 -11.65 -26.20
CA ASN A 33 18.21 -12.15 -24.82
C ASN A 33 19.54 -12.60 -24.19
N HIS A 34 20.40 -13.24 -24.98
CA HIS A 34 21.69 -13.71 -24.49
C HIS A 34 22.65 -12.54 -24.25
N TRP A 35 22.61 -11.53 -25.12
CA TRP A 35 23.27 -10.24 -24.87
C TRP A 35 22.79 -9.61 -23.56
N GLY A 36 21.48 -9.49 -23.34
CA GLY A 36 20.92 -8.89 -22.13
C GLY A 36 21.38 -9.59 -20.83
N VAL A 37 21.38 -10.93 -20.81
CA VAL A 37 21.84 -11.72 -19.65
C VAL A 37 23.32 -11.48 -19.37
N MET A 38 24.17 -11.50 -20.39
CA MET A 38 25.62 -11.32 -20.20
C MET A 38 25.99 -9.88 -19.87
N LEU A 39 25.28 -8.91 -20.46
CA LEU A 39 25.42 -7.50 -20.12
C LEU A 39 25.05 -7.25 -18.65
N LYS A 40 23.93 -7.79 -18.17
CA LYS A 40 23.53 -7.68 -16.76
C LYS A 40 24.56 -8.30 -15.82
N LYS A 41 25.11 -9.47 -16.15
CA LYS A 41 26.21 -10.08 -15.38
C LYS A 41 27.45 -9.20 -15.33
N MET A 42 27.81 -8.56 -16.45
CA MET A 42 28.95 -7.66 -16.50
C MET A 42 28.71 -6.38 -15.68
N LEU A 43 27.50 -5.83 -15.70
CA LEU A 43 27.13 -4.64 -14.92
C LEU A 43 27.14 -4.90 -13.40
N LEU A 44 26.90 -6.13 -12.94
CA LEU A 44 27.07 -6.52 -11.52
C LEU A 44 28.54 -6.49 -11.08
N ASP A 45 29.47 -6.80 -11.98
CA ASP A 45 30.91 -6.88 -11.72
C ASP A 45 31.61 -5.52 -11.90
N VAL A 46 31.17 -4.73 -12.89
CA VAL A 46 31.67 -3.37 -13.14
C VAL A 46 30.49 -2.44 -13.37
N PRO A 47 30.10 -1.63 -12.37
CA PRO A 47 29.08 -0.62 -12.57
C PRO A 47 29.59 0.42 -13.58
N GLY A 48 28.79 0.74 -14.58
CA GLY A 48 29.11 1.74 -15.59
C GLY A 48 27.93 2.63 -15.91
N GLU A 49 28.19 3.75 -16.58
CA GLU A 49 27.16 4.71 -16.95
C GLU A 49 26.41 4.25 -18.21
N ALA A 50 25.07 4.36 -18.18
CA ALA A 50 24.22 3.99 -19.31
C ALA A 50 24.57 4.76 -20.60
N LYS A 51 25.02 6.02 -20.45
CA LYS A 51 25.47 6.87 -21.56
C LYS A 51 26.71 6.31 -22.25
N GLU A 52 27.72 5.88 -21.49
CA GLU A 52 28.94 5.29 -22.05
C GLU A 52 28.64 3.99 -22.81
N LEU A 53 27.75 3.15 -22.27
CA LEU A 53 27.29 1.94 -22.96
C LEU A 53 26.61 2.26 -24.30
N ALA A 54 25.69 3.23 -24.29
CA ALA A 54 24.97 3.65 -25.49
C ALA A 54 25.92 4.26 -26.54
N GLU A 55 26.90 5.07 -26.13
CA GLU A 55 27.93 5.62 -27.01
C GLU A 55 28.77 4.52 -27.67
N ILE A 56 29.21 3.51 -26.91
CA ILE A 56 29.99 2.39 -27.46
C ILE A 56 29.17 1.61 -28.49
N LEU A 57 27.92 1.25 -28.15
CA LEU A 57 27.06 0.50 -29.06
C LEU A 57 26.79 1.28 -30.35
N MET A 58 26.50 2.58 -30.24
CA MET A 58 26.23 3.44 -31.40
C MET A 58 27.47 3.60 -32.28
N GLN A 59 28.64 3.89 -31.70
CA GLN A 59 29.89 4.01 -32.45
C GLN A 59 30.24 2.72 -33.20
N GLN A 60 30.09 1.57 -32.55
CA GLN A 60 30.39 0.27 -33.17
C GLN A 60 29.34 -0.14 -34.22
N ALA A 61 28.09 0.31 -34.07
CA ALA A 61 27.04 0.08 -35.05
C ALA A 61 27.26 0.85 -36.36
N LEU A 62 27.90 2.02 -36.31
CA LEU A 62 27.92 3.00 -37.42
C LEU A 62 29.32 3.22 -38.06
N VAL A 63 30.27 2.31 -37.82
CA VAL A 63 31.64 2.42 -38.38
C VAL A 63 31.66 2.39 -39.91
N GLY A 64 30.81 1.56 -40.52
CA GLY A 64 30.77 1.34 -41.97
C GLY A 64 29.81 2.26 -42.73
N PRO A 65 29.72 2.11 -44.07
CA PRO A 65 28.70 2.79 -44.88
C PRO A 65 27.28 2.26 -44.59
N ASN A 66 27.18 1.01 -44.12
CA ASN A 66 25.95 0.37 -43.67
C ASN A 66 26.01 0.12 -42.16
N PRO A 67 24.87 0.22 -41.46
CA PRO A 67 24.81 -0.04 -40.03
C PRO A 67 24.97 -1.54 -39.75
N ASN A 68 25.64 -1.86 -38.64
CA ASN A 68 25.69 -3.21 -38.11
C ASN A 68 24.37 -3.51 -37.38
N ASN A 69 23.43 -4.13 -38.09
CA ASN A 69 22.09 -4.43 -37.58
C ASN A 69 22.07 -5.28 -36.30
N LEU A 70 23.08 -6.12 -36.09
CA LEU A 70 23.19 -6.93 -34.87
C LEU A 70 23.53 -6.07 -33.65
N ILE A 71 24.43 -5.10 -33.80
CA ILE A 71 24.76 -4.18 -32.71
C ILE A 71 23.59 -3.22 -32.45
N LEU A 72 22.87 -2.79 -33.49
CA LEU A 72 21.63 -2.03 -33.33
C LEU A 72 20.55 -2.83 -32.59
N SER A 73 20.43 -4.15 -32.81
CA SER A 73 19.47 -4.98 -32.07
C SER A 73 19.84 -5.08 -30.59
N TYR A 74 21.13 -5.17 -30.26
CA TYR A 74 21.60 -5.10 -28.87
C TYR A 74 21.27 -3.78 -28.20
N MET A 75 21.47 -2.66 -28.91
CA MET A 75 21.12 -1.34 -28.39
C MET A 75 19.60 -1.22 -28.21
N LYS A 76 18.80 -1.67 -29.19
CA LYS A 76 17.34 -1.73 -29.09
C LYS A 76 16.89 -2.53 -27.86
N HIS A 77 17.42 -3.74 -27.68
CA HIS A 77 17.09 -4.59 -26.54
C HIS A 77 17.48 -3.94 -25.21
N SER A 78 18.64 -3.28 -25.15
CA SER A 78 19.13 -2.59 -23.95
C SER A 78 18.25 -1.39 -23.56
N VAL A 79 17.65 -0.70 -24.54
CA VAL A 79 16.66 0.36 -24.29
C VAL A 79 15.32 -0.23 -23.83
N THR A 80 14.80 -1.25 -24.53
CA THR A 80 13.51 -1.87 -24.17
C THR A 80 13.53 -2.57 -22.81
N SER A 81 14.71 -3.06 -22.38
CA SER A 81 14.92 -3.65 -21.04
C SER A 81 15.27 -2.61 -19.97
N GLN A 82 15.23 -1.31 -20.30
CA GLN A 82 15.51 -0.18 -19.42
C GLN A 82 16.92 -0.18 -18.80
N VAL A 83 17.87 -0.87 -19.42
CA VAL A 83 19.30 -0.77 -19.06
C VAL A 83 19.87 0.56 -19.56
N ILE A 84 19.39 1.04 -20.71
CA ILE A 84 19.71 2.36 -21.26
C ILE A 84 18.43 3.21 -21.24
N PRO A 85 18.42 4.38 -20.57
CA PRO A 85 17.28 5.29 -20.59
C PRO A 85 16.94 5.80 -22.00
N TYR A 86 15.65 5.99 -22.26
CA TYR A 86 15.14 6.42 -23.57
C TYR A 86 15.75 7.76 -24.03
N ASN A 87 15.81 8.74 -23.12
CA ASN A 87 16.39 10.06 -23.38
C ASN A 87 17.88 10.02 -23.75
N THR A 88 18.62 9.05 -23.21
CA THR A 88 20.05 8.87 -23.45
C THR A 88 20.27 8.31 -24.85
N ALA A 89 19.50 7.28 -25.22
CA ALA A 89 19.56 6.70 -26.57
C ALA A 89 19.14 7.72 -27.64
N LEU A 90 17.97 8.35 -27.48
CA LEU A 90 17.49 9.37 -28.43
C LEU A 90 18.43 10.57 -28.51
N GLY A 91 18.91 11.07 -27.36
CA GLY A 91 19.84 12.21 -27.30
C GLY A 91 21.23 11.94 -27.90
N LEU A 92 21.63 10.67 -28.05
CA LEU A 92 22.81 10.30 -28.82
C LEU A 92 22.51 10.22 -30.32
N ILE A 93 21.37 9.64 -30.69
CA ILE A 93 20.94 9.54 -32.10
C ILE A 93 20.81 10.93 -32.73
N THR A 94 20.24 11.90 -32.02
CA THR A 94 20.04 13.27 -32.53
C THR A 94 21.35 14.04 -32.77
N LYS A 95 22.47 13.58 -32.21
CA LYS A 95 23.79 14.16 -32.44
C LYS A 95 24.50 13.61 -33.68
N TYR A 96 23.94 12.59 -34.33
CA TYR A 96 24.52 12.03 -35.54
C TYR A 96 24.22 12.91 -36.75
N ASP A 97 25.25 13.50 -37.35
CA ASP A 97 25.14 14.49 -38.44
C ASP A 97 25.73 14.01 -39.78
N GLU A 98 26.29 12.79 -39.85
CA GLU A 98 26.83 12.19 -41.08
C GLU A 98 25.72 11.67 -42.03
N PHE A 99 24.87 12.57 -42.51
CA PHE A 99 23.80 12.25 -43.47
C PHE A 99 24.29 11.79 -44.86
N SER A 100 25.61 11.85 -45.10
CA SER A 100 26.26 11.24 -46.27
C SER A 100 26.26 9.71 -46.23
N LYS A 101 25.91 9.08 -45.09
CA LYS A 101 25.74 7.63 -44.93
C LYS A 101 24.25 7.25 -44.85
N PRO A 102 23.53 7.19 -45.98
CA PRO A 102 22.07 7.11 -45.98
C PRO A 102 21.52 5.83 -45.33
N TYR A 103 22.21 4.70 -45.47
CA TYR A 103 21.79 3.45 -44.83
C TYR A 103 21.93 3.47 -43.30
N CYS A 104 22.93 4.20 -42.78
CA CYS A 104 23.08 4.42 -41.35
C CYS A 104 21.93 5.27 -40.80
N ILE A 105 21.58 6.35 -41.52
CA ILE A 105 20.42 7.19 -41.20
C ILE A 105 19.13 6.37 -41.20
N LEU A 106 18.91 5.50 -42.18
CA LEU A 106 17.73 4.61 -42.21
C LEU A 106 17.67 3.67 -41.01
N GLY A 107 18.80 3.09 -40.61
CA GLY A 107 18.90 2.25 -39.41
C GLY A 107 18.53 3.03 -38.14
N LEU A 108 19.02 4.26 -38.02
CA LEU A 108 18.71 5.15 -36.89
C LEU A 108 17.26 5.63 -36.89
N ILE A 109 16.66 5.95 -38.04
CA ILE A 109 15.23 6.32 -38.14
C ILE A 109 14.36 5.17 -37.63
N ASN A 110 14.64 3.94 -38.06
CA ASN A 110 13.90 2.77 -37.57
C ASN A 110 14.06 2.60 -36.05
N MET A 111 15.24 2.87 -35.51
CA MET A 111 15.47 2.82 -34.07
C MET A 111 14.68 3.91 -33.33
N VAL A 112 14.71 5.16 -33.82
CA VAL A 112 13.94 6.28 -33.28
C VAL A 112 12.45 5.97 -33.28
N GLU A 113 11.91 5.47 -34.40
CA GLU A 113 10.51 5.06 -34.51
C GLU A 113 10.17 4.04 -33.44
N ASN A 114 10.93 2.95 -33.33
CA ASN A 114 10.69 1.90 -32.33
C ASN A 114 10.74 2.40 -30.87
N ILE A 115 11.66 3.31 -30.57
CA ILE A 115 11.87 3.84 -29.22
C ILE A 115 10.76 4.83 -28.87
N ALA A 116 10.49 5.79 -29.76
CA ALA A 116 9.57 6.89 -29.50
C ALA A 116 8.09 6.45 -29.56
N THR A 117 7.73 5.43 -30.35
CA THR A 117 6.34 4.93 -30.38
C THR A 117 5.98 4.01 -29.21
N ASN A 118 6.97 3.38 -28.57
CA ASN A 118 6.77 2.48 -27.42
C ASN A 118 7.14 3.15 -26.09
N PHE A 119 7.15 4.49 -26.08
CA PHE A 119 7.52 5.28 -24.93
C PHE A 119 6.54 5.07 -23.76
N SER A 120 7.02 4.59 -22.61
CA SER A 120 6.24 4.49 -21.37
C SER A 120 6.86 5.37 -20.27
N PHE A 121 6.03 6.16 -19.59
CA PHE A 121 6.48 7.03 -18.52
C PHE A 121 6.65 6.21 -17.23
N VAL A 122 7.89 5.82 -16.90
CA VAL A 122 8.22 5.28 -15.59
C VAL A 122 8.88 6.39 -14.79
N ALA A 123 8.17 6.88 -13.77
CA ALA A 123 8.51 8.10 -13.02
C ALA A 123 9.84 8.08 -12.25
N SER A 124 10.61 6.97 -12.26
CA SER A 124 11.79 6.81 -11.41
C SER A 124 13.15 7.01 -12.11
N MET A 125 13.21 7.11 -13.44
CA MET A 125 14.52 7.10 -14.16
C MET A 125 14.85 8.40 -14.90
N ASP A 126 13.87 9.23 -15.28
CA ASP A 126 14.08 10.37 -16.17
C ASP A 126 13.52 11.68 -15.62
N ASN A 127 14.30 12.76 -15.71
CA ASN A 127 13.79 14.13 -15.52
C ASN A 127 12.81 14.44 -16.66
N GLY A 128 11.53 14.67 -16.33
CA GLY A 128 10.47 14.89 -17.30
C GLY A 128 10.77 15.99 -18.32
N LEU A 129 11.42 17.08 -17.89
CA LEU A 129 11.78 18.18 -18.80
C LEU A 129 12.87 17.78 -19.81
N THR A 130 13.86 16.98 -19.37
CA THR A 130 14.90 16.44 -20.25
C THR A 130 14.30 15.56 -21.33
N THR A 131 13.29 14.75 -20.98
CA THR A 131 12.55 13.93 -21.93
C THR A 131 11.78 14.77 -22.94
N CYS A 132 11.10 15.84 -22.51
CA CYS A 132 10.44 16.79 -23.41
C CYS A 132 11.42 17.36 -24.44
N ARG A 133 12.56 17.91 -23.98
CA ARG A 133 13.63 18.46 -24.85
C ARG A 133 14.19 17.42 -25.82
N CYS A 134 14.35 16.18 -25.34
CA CYS A 134 14.88 15.09 -26.14
C CYS A 134 13.92 14.68 -27.27
N LEU A 135 12.62 14.60 -26.98
CA LEU A 135 11.59 14.32 -27.99
C LEU A 135 11.53 15.43 -29.05
N GLN A 136 11.54 16.69 -28.65
CA GLN A 136 11.60 17.83 -29.59
C GLN A 136 12.84 17.75 -30.48
N SER A 137 14.01 17.51 -29.89
CA SER A 137 15.28 17.35 -30.63
C SER A 137 15.24 16.15 -31.59
N THR A 138 14.52 15.09 -31.22
CA THR A 138 14.35 13.88 -32.05
C THR A 138 13.53 14.17 -33.30
N ILE A 139 12.40 14.87 -33.15
CA ILE A 139 11.57 15.28 -34.30
C ILE A 139 12.33 16.29 -35.16
N HIS A 140 13.04 17.24 -34.54
CA HIS A 140 13.91 18.18 -35.26
C HIS A 140 14.94 17.43 -36.12
N TRP A 141 15.65 16.45 -35.56
CA TRP A 141 16.64 15.66 -36.28
C TRP A 141 16.05 14.90 -37.46
N LEU A 142 14.84 14.32 -37.31
CA LEU A 142 14.12 13.69 -38.42
C LEU A 142 13.76 14.71 -39.52
N LEU A 143 13.35 15.93 -39.17
CA LEU A 143 13.09 17.01 -40.12
C LEU A 143 14.37 17.44 -40.87
N ILE A 144 15.51 17.54 -40.19
CA ILE A 144 16.82 17.78 -40.84
C ILE A 144 17.11 16.67 -41.84
N GLY A 145 16.89 15.40 -41.48
CA GLY A 145 17.08 14.27 -42.37
C GLY A 145 16.22 14.33 -43.63
N ILE A 146 14.97 14.79 -43.50
CA ILE A 146 14.08 15.06 -44.64
C ILE A 146 14.63 16.22 -45.48
N LEU A 147 14.98 17.34 -44.86
CA LEU A 147 15.47 18.55 -45.55
C LEU A 147 16.73 18.27 -46.37
N GLN A 148 17.73 17.63 -45.77
CA GLN A 148 18.99 17.32 -46.46
C GLN A 148 18.77 16.32 -47.59
N SER A 149 17.93 15.31 -47.38
CA SER A 149 17.57 14.34 -48.43
C SER A 149 16.83 15.02 -49.59
N GLN A 150 15.93 15.96 -49.30
CA GLN A 150 15.23 16.75 -50.31
C GLN A 150 16.20 17.65 -51.10
N GLN A 151 17.17 18.28 -50.45
CA GLN A 151 18.20 19.09 -51.11
C GLN A 151 19.05 18.24 -52.06
N ARG A 152 19.47 17.04 -51.64
CA ARG A 152 20.23 16.10 -52.50
C ARG A 152 19.44 15.66 -53.74
N VAL A 153 18.16 15.32 -53.56
CA VAL A 153 17.26 14.97 -54.67
C VAL A 153 17.05 16.15 -55.62
N LYS A 154 16.92 17.37 -55.07
CA LYS A 154 16.79 18.62 -55.85
C LYS A 154 18.04 18.92 -56.68
N GLU A 155 19.23 18.79 -56.10
CA GLU A 155 20.51 19.04 -56.76
C GLU A 155 20.77 18.05 -57.90
N THR A 156 20.54 16.76 -57.64
CA THR A 156 20.83 15.68 -58.59
C THR A 156 19.78 15.59 -59.71
N ARG A 157 18.55 16.09 -59.47
CA ARG A 157 17.39 16.02 -60.38
C ARG A 157 17.05 14.60 -60.87
N GLN A 158 17.50 13.58 -60.15
CA GLN A 158 17.24 12.18 -60.42
C GLN A 158 16.76 11.49 -59.14
N PRO A 159 15.89 10.48 -59.24
CA PRO A 159 15.41 9.74 -58.08
C PRO A 159 16.53 8.89 -57.49
N GLN A 160 17.03 9.30 -56.32
CA GLN A 160 17.98 8.51 -55.52
C GLN A 160 17.21 7.74 -54.46
N GLN A 161 17.16 6.42 -54.62
CA GLN A 161 16.26 5.54 -53.85
C GLN A 161 16.52 5.64 -52.33
N GLU A 162 17.77 5.76 -51.93
CA GLU A 162 18.19 5.85 -50.54
C GLU A 162 17.69 7.14 -49.87
N TYR A 163 17.80 8.30 -50.52
CA TYR A 163 17.29 9.57 -49.97
C TYR A 163 15.77 9.64 -50.02
N ILE A 164 15.13 9.07 -51.05
CA ILE A 164 13.67 8.92 -51.09
C ILE A 164 13.19 8.07 -49.91
N SER A 165 13.89 6.99 -49.59
CA SER A 165 13.54 6.12 -48.47
C SER A 165 13.72 6.81 -47.11
N ILE A 166 14.72 7.70 -46.97
CA ILE A 166 14.88 8.54 -45.77
C ILE A 166 13.69 9.48 -45.63
N ILE A 167 13.31 10.19 -46.70
CA ILE A 167 12.15 11.10 -46.70
C ILE A 167 10.88 10.33 -46.30
N ASP A 168 10.65 9.16 -46.89
CA ASP A 168 9.48 8.33 -46.63
C ASP A 168 9.44 7.82 -45.18
N ARG A 169 10.55 7.25 -44.69
CA ARG A 169 10.63 6.65 -43.35
C ARG A 169 10.62 7.70 -42.25
N ALA A 170 11.35 8.80 -42.42
CA ALA A 170 11.36 9.89 -41.45
C ALA A 170 9.98 10.54 -41.35
N SER A 171 9.31 10.81 -42.47
CA SER A 171 7.94 11.35 -42.45
C SER A 171 6.96 10.40 -41.77
N THR A 172 7.06 9.11 -42.05
CA THR A 172 6.23 8.08 -41.39
C THR A 172 6.51 7.99 -39.89
N ALA A 173 7.77 8.05 -39.47
CA ALA A 173 8.16 8.00 -38.07
C ALA A 173 7.64 9.23 -37.32
N ILE A 174 7.83 10.44 -37.85
CA ILE A 174 7.28 11.67 -37.26
C ILE A 174 5.76 11.53 -37.09
N GLN A 175 5.05 11.12 -38.15
CA GLN A 175 3.59 10.96 -38.11
C GLN A 175 3.13 10.02 -36.99
N LYS A 176 3.75 8.84 -36.86
CA LYS A 176 3.41 7.88 -35.80
C LYS A 176 3.73 8.41 -34.40
N ILE A 177 4.84 9.13 -34.26
CA ILE A 177 5.27 9.69 -32.97
C ILE A 177 4.30 10.78 -32.52
N ILE A 178 3.87 11.66 -33.43
CA ILE A 178 2.97 12.77 -33.10
C ILE A 178 1.51 12.36 -32.99
N GLU A 179 1.09 11.20 -33.48
CA GLU A 179 -0.26 10.65 -33.26
C GLU A 179 -0.48 10.23 -31.81
N LEU A 180 0.58 10.07 -31.02
CA LEU A 180 0.48 9.78 -29.59
C LEU A 180 0.15 11.04 -28.79
N SER A 181 -1.02 11.07 -28.14
CA SER A 181 -1.48 12.19 -27.32
C SER A 181 -0.49 12.58 -26.21
N THR A 182 0.15 11.60 -25.58
CA THR A 182 1.21 11.84 -24.58
C THR A 182 2.38 12.61 -25.18
N VAL A 183 2.82 12.25 -26.39
CA VAL A 183 3.94 12.93 -27.05
C VAL A 183 3.55 14.35 -27.46
N GLN A 184 2.33 14.56 -27.95
CA GLN A 184 1.81 15.90 -28.27
C GLN A 184 1.89 16.83 -27.05
N ALA A 185 1.47 16.36 -25.87
CA ALA A 185 1.54 17.13 -24.63
C ALA A 185 3.00 17.43 -24.21
N LEU A 186 3.91 16.44 -24.32
CA LEU A 186 5.33 16.63 -23.98
C LEU A 186 6.02 17.61 -24.93
N LEU A 187 5.68 17.55 -26.23
CA LEU A 187 6.19 18.50 -27.23
C LEU A 187 5.72 19.91 -26.94
N TYR A 188 4.45 20.11 -26.58
CA TYR A 188 3.92 21.42 -26.19
C TYR A 188 4.74 22.04 -25.04
N VAL A 189 5.06 21.24 -24.02
CA VAL A 189 5.93 21.66 -22.91
C VAL A 189 7.34 21.99 -23.40
N ALA A 190 7.92 21.15 -24.26
CA ALA A 190 9.27 21.37 -24.81
C ALA A 190 9.36 22.68 -25.62
N MET A 191 8.34 22.95 -26.45
CA MET A 191 8.24 24.16 -27.27
C MET A 191 8.16 25.43 -26.41
N SER A 192 7.56 25.34 -25.22
CA SER A 192 7.42 26.47 -24.29
C SER A 192 8.65 26.71 -23.41
N ASP A 193 9.55 25.73 -23.30
CA ASP A 193 10.70 25.77 -22.39
C ASP A 193 11.93 26.43 -23.00
N ASP A 194 12.26 26.16 -24.27
CA ASP A 194 13.42 26.71 -24.99
C ASP A 194 13.00 27.32 -26.33
N MET A 195 12.61 28.60 -26.29
CA MET A 195 12.06 29.32 -27.45
C MET A 195 13.07 29.45 -28.59
N ASP A 196 14.37 29.49 -28.32
CA ASP A 196 15.39 29.62 -29.37
C ASP A 196 15.52 28.32 -30.16
N LYS A 197 15.58 27.16 -29.49
CA LYS A 197 15.55 25.85 -30.18
C LYS A 197 14.24 25.61 -30.89
N PHE A 198 13.13 26.13 -30.36
CA PHE A 198 11.86 26.05 -31.05
C PHE A 198 11.85 26.85 -32.35
N ARG A 199 12.43 28.06 -32.37
CA ARG A 199 12.58 28.83 -33.62
C ARG A 199 13.43 28.10 -34.66
N GLU A 200 14.50 27.41 -34.25
CA GLU A 200 15.30 26.58 -35.18
C GLU A 200 14.47 25.44 -35.77
N PHE A 201 13.60 24.83 -34.95
CA PHE A 201 12.66 23.80 -35.39
C PHE A 201 11.67 24.34 -36.42
N GLU A 202 11.04 25.49 -36.16
CA GLU A 202 10.10 26.16 -37.08
C GLU A 202 10.78 26.52 -38.40
N GLN A 203 12.00 27.09 -38.32
CA GLN A 203 12.77 27.43 -39.51
C GLN A 203 13.07 26.20 -40.38
N THR A 204 13.38 25.07 -39.75
CA THR A 204 13.60 23.79 -40.45
C THR A 204 12.32 23.30 -41.11
N GLU A 205 11.17 23.40 -40.44
CA GLU A 205 9.85 23.06 -41.02
C GLU A 205 9.55 23.91 -42.27
N VAL A 206 9.75 25.23 -42.18
CA VAL A 206 9.58 26.16 -43.31
C VAL A 206 10.52 25.80 -44.46
N ASN A 207 11.77 25.45 -44.17
CA ASN A 207 12.76 25.05 -45.17
C ASN A 207 12.39 23.74 -45.86
N VAL A 208 11.84 22.75 -45.14
CA VAL A 208 11.32 21.50 -45.72
C VAL A 208 10.15 21.80 -46.66
N ARG A 209 9.21 22.65 -46.22
CA ARG A 209 8.05 23.06 -47.04
C ARG A 209 8.49 23.79 -48.31
N GLY A 210 9.41 24.74 -48.17
CA GLY A 210 9.97 25.50 -49.29
C GLY A 210 10.74 24.61 -50.26
N THR A 211 11.59 23.70 -49.76
CA THR A 211 12.36 22.79 -50.62
C THR A 211 11.44 21.81 -51.35
N LEU A 212 10.45 21.23 -50.68
CA LEU A 212 9.46 20.32 -51.29
C LEU A 212 8.74 20.97 -52.49
N SER A 213 8.38 22.26 -52.38
CA SER A 213 7.72 23.01 -53.45
C SER A 213 8.60 23.22 -54.70
N GLN A 214 9.92 23.14 -54.55
CA GLN A 214 10.91 23.40 -55.60
C GLN A 214 11.44 22.12 -56.26
N ILE A 215 11.13 20.94 -55.72
CA ILE A 215 11.56 19.65 -56.31
C ILE A 215 10.66 19.30 -57.50
N HIS A 216 11.26 18.96 -58.64
CA HIS A 216 10.55 18.55 -59.85
C HIS A 216 9.76 17.25 -59.63
N ASN A 217 8.52 17.17 -60.12
CA ASN A 217 7.60 16.03 -59.96
C ASN A 217 8.23 14.66 -60.25
N ASP A 218 9.12 14.55 -61.23
CA ASP A 218 9.73 13.26 -61.62
C ASP A 218 10.85 12.79 -60.67
N ALA A 219 11.42 13.68 -59.87
CA ALA A 219 12.53 13.36 -58.97
C ALA A 219 12.09 12.80 -57.61
N LEU A 220 10.84 13.06 -57.19
CA LEU A 220 10.30 12.60 -55.90
C LEU A 220 8.89 12.02 -56.10
N PRO A 221 8.66 10.73 -55.78
CA PRO A 221 7.36 10.08 -55.94
C PRO A 221 6.22 10.82 -55.23
N ILE A 222 5.04 10.82 -55.86
CA ILE A 222 3.83 11.49 -55.34
C ILE A 222 3.49 11.02 -53.93
N GLN A 223 3.62 9.73 -53.64
CA GLN A 223 3.35 9.15 -52.31
C GLN A 223 4.27 9.74 -51.23
N ALA A 224 5.56 9.88 -51.51
CA ALA A 224 6.51 10.49 -50.59
C ALA A 224 6.20 11.97 -50.36
N ARG A 225 5.84 12.71 -51.42
CA ARG A 225 5.37 14.11 -51.29
C ARG A 225 4.14 14.23 -50.39
N GLN A 226 3.14 13.38 -50.61
CA GLN A 226 1.90 13.39 -49.83
C GLN A 226 2.17 13.11 -48.35
N LYS A 227 3.06 12.17 -48.03
CA LYS A 227 3.46 11.88 -46.64
C LYS A 227 4.16 13.08 -45.98
N VAL A 228 5.08 13.75 -46.68
CA VAL A 228 5.73 14.96 -46.15
C VAL A 228 4.68 16.05 -45.89
N THR A 229 3.77 16.30 -46.84
CA THR A 229 2.71 17.30 -46.68
C THR A 229 1.77 16.96 -45.52
N ALA A 230 1.36 15.69 -45.38
CA ALA A 230 0.50 15.25 -44.28
C ALA A 230 1.19 15.44 -42.93
N MET A 231 2.45 15.03 -42.83
CA MET A 231 3.27 15.19 -41.62
C MET A 231 3.42 16.66 -41.23
N LEU A 232 3.73 17.53 -42.18
CA LEU A 232 3.84 18.98 -41.96
C LEU A 232 2.51 19.59 -41.46
N ASN A 233 1.38 19.14 -42.00
CA ASN A 233 0.06 19.60 -41.55
C ASN A 233 -0.32 19.07 -40.16
N SER A 234 0.19 17.90 -39.77
CA SER A 234 0.00 17.37 -38.42
C SER A 234 0.88 18.08 -37.39
N LEU A 235 2.11 18.46 -37.76
CA LEU A 235 2.99 19.26 -36.90
C LEU A 235 2.41 20.65 -36.61
N SER A 236 1.87 21.34 -37.61
CA SER A 236 1.26 22.67 -37.42
C SER A 236 0.09 22.64 -36.44
N LYS A 237 -0.70 21.55 -36.41
CA LYS A 237 -1.81 21.38 -35.45
C LYS A 237 -1.35 21.28 -33.99
N ILE A 238 -0.14 20.80 -33.73
CA ILE A 238 0.41 20.74 -32.37
C ILE A 238 0.76 22.13 -31.87
N GLN A 239 1.21 23.02 -32.76
CA GLN A 239 1.50 24.43 -32.44
C GLN A 239 0.21 25.21 -32.10
N GLU A 240 -0.90 24.83 -32.74
CA GLU A 240 -2.24 25.37 -32.46
C GLU A 240 -2.92 24.71 -31.25
N PHE A 241 -2.30 23.71 -30.65
CA PHE A 241 -2.85 23.00 -29.49
C PHE A 241 -2.84 23.93 -28.27
N ALA A 242 -3.96 24.60 -28.02
CA ALA A 242 -4.20 25.20 -26.72
C ALA A 242 -4.36 24.06 -25.69
N PRO A 243 -3.63 24.06 -24.57
CA PRO A 243 -3.90 23.09 -23.52
C PRO A 243 -5.37 23.26 -23.14
N PRO A 244 -6.13 22.17 -22.98
CA PRO A 244 -7.49 22.29 -22.51
C PRO A 244 -7.45 23.09 -21.19
N SER A 245 -8.25 24.16 -21.09
CA SER A 245 -8.43 24.90 -19.82
C SER A 245 -9.00 24.02 -18.70
N GLN A 246 -9.41 22.79 -19.03
CA GLN A 246 -9.76 21.74 -18.08
C GLN A 246 -8.57 20.81 -17.86
N ALA A 247 -8.33 20.47 -16.59
CA ALA A 247 -7.31 19.51 -16.19
C ALA A 247 -7.41 18.21 -17.02
N VAL A 248 -6.34 17.86 -17.74
CA VAL A 248 -6.20 16.64 -18.55
C VAL A 248 -6.26 15.37 -17.69
N LEU A 249 -5.91 15.49 -16.41
CA LEU A 249 -6.20 14.48 -15.40
C LEU A 249 -7.64 14.64 -14.91
N GLU A 250 -8.60 14.34 -15.76
CA GLU A 250 -9.69 13.51 -15.26
C GLU A 250 -9.05 12.15 -15.02
N VAL A 251 -8.91 11.78 -13.74
CA VAL A 251 -8.68 10.37 -13.39
C VAL A 251 -9.92 9.65 -13.91
N THR A 252 -9.89 9.27 -15.18
CA THR A 252 -10.88 8.43 -15.83
C THR A 252 -10.80 7.09 -15.13
N THR A 253 -11.63 6.96 -14.09
CA THR A 253 -12.07 5.72 -13.45
C THR A 253 -11.03 4.61 -13.53
N LEU A 254 -10.00 4.68 -12.68
CA LEU A 254 -9.36 3.43 -12.29
C LEU A 254 -10.50 2.48 -11.83
N PRO A 255 -10.51 1.21 -12.26
CA PRO A 255 -11.60 0.29 -11.89
C PRO A 255 -11.76 0.13 -10.38
N ILE A 256 -10.72 0.49 -9.62
CA ILE A 256 -10.66 0.57 -8.16
C ILE A 256 -10.01 1.91 -7.81
N CYS A 257 -10.44 2.56 -6.73
CA CYS A 257 -9.82 3.77 -6.20
C CYS A 257 -8.83 3.41 -5.07
N PRO A 258 -7.52 3.24 -5.34
CA PRO A 258 -6.59 2.66 -4.38
C PRO A 258 -6.42 3.54 -3.13
N SER A 259 -6.55 4.86 -3.29
CA SER A 259 -6.52 5.81 -2.20
C SER A 259 -7.60 5.52 -1.16
N ILE A 260 -8.84 5.29 -1.59
CA ILE A 260 -9.94 4.94 -0.69
C ILE A 260 -9.69 3.56 -0.06
N SER A 261 -9.25 2.59 -0.85
CA SER A 261 -8.93 1.24 -0.33
C SER A 261 -7.84 1.25 0.75
N VAL A 262 -6.78 2.04 0.55
CA VAL A 262 -5.69 2.19 1.53
C VAL A 262 -6.19 2.89 2.79
N LEU A 263 -6.99 3.95 2.67
CA LEU A 263 -7.57 4.65 3.82
C LEU A 263 -8.46 3.71 4.65
N VAL A 264 -9.33 2.94 3.98
CA VAL A 264 -10.17 1.94 4.64
C VAL A 264 -9.33 0.87 5.33
N ALA A 265 -8.26 0.37 4.70
CA ALA A 265 -7.39 -0.65 5.28
C ALA A 265 -6.62 -0.14 6.51
N ILE A 266 -6.08 1.09 6.45
CA ILE A 266 -5.45 1.73 7.60
C ILE A 266 -6.46 1.85 8.74
N GLU A 267 -7.68 2.30 8.44
CA GLU A 267 -8.69 2.50 9.47
C GLU A 267 -9.19 1.17 10.08
N ALA A 268 -9.38 0.15 9.26
CA ALA A 268 -9.86 -1.16 9.71
C ALA A 268 -8.82 -1.95 10.50
N ILE A 269 -7.53 -1.87 10.12
CA ILE A 269 -6.48 -2.72 10.69
C ILE A 269 -5.63 -1.99 11.71
N LEU A 270 -5.17 -0.78 11.39
CA LEU A 270 -4.20 -0.04 12.21
C LEU A 270 -4.89 0.89 13.22
N ASN A 271 -6.09 1.37 12.90
CA ASN A 271 -6.84 2.31 13.74
C ASN A 271 -8.22 1.80 14.18
N PRO A 272 -8.39 0.51 14.58
CA PRO A 272 -9.71 -0.03 14.89
C PRO A 272 -10.42 0.71 16.04
N THR A 273 -9.66 1.34 16.95
CA THR A 273 -10.14 2.06 18.13
C THR A 273 -10.28 3.57 17.95
N ASN A 274 -9.82 4.14 16.82
CA ASN A 274 -9.89 5.59 16.61
C ASN A 274 -11.33 6.08 16.47
N ASP A 275 -11.55 7.34 16.86
CA ASP A 275 -12.79 8.04 16.60
C ASP A 275 -13.09 8.08 15.09
N ILE A 276 -14.37 8.04 14.74
CA ILE A 276 -14.83 7.97 13.35
C ILE A 276 -14.68 9.32 12.62
N GLN A 277 -14.65 10.44 13.36
CA GLN A 277 -14.65 11.80 12.81
C GLN A 277 -13.46 12.07 11.89
N PRO A 278 -12.19 11.83 12.26
CA PRO A 278 -11.04 12.12 11.41
C PRO A 278 -11.07 11.32 10.11
N PHE A 279 -11.50 10.05 10.18
CA PHE A 279 -11.65 9.20 9.01
C PHE A 279 -12.75 9.73 8.07
N ALA A 280 -13.92 10.07 8.60
CA ALA A 280 -15.02 10.63 7.80
C ALA A 280 -14.61 11.96 7.12
N GLU A 281 -13.86 12.82 7.82
CA GLU A 281 -13.33 14.07 7.26
C GLU A 281 -12.32 13.81 6.14
N GLN A 282 -11.38 12.88 6.37
CA GLN A 282 -10.38 12.51 5.38
C GLN A 282 -11.02 11.94 4.11
N ILE A 283 -12.07 11.12 4.25
CA ILE A 283 -12.83 10.60 3.12
C ILE A 283 -13.56 11.73 2.37
N CYS A 284 -14.19 12.68 3.08
CA CYS A 284 -14.86 13.83 2.45
C CYS A 284 -13.89 14.78 1.74
N VAL A 285 -12.66 14.93 2.26
CA VAL A 285 -11.60 15.69 1.58
C VAL A 285 -11.14 14.95 0.32
N THR A 286 -10.92 13.63 0.44
CA THR A 286 -10.49 12.79 -0.69
C THR A 286 -11.51 12.79 -1.82
N GLU A 287 -12.81 12.71 -1.49
CA GLU A 287 -13.92 12.87 -2.44
C GLU A 287 -13.76 14.15 -3.27
N LYS A 288 -13.50 15.29 -2.63
CA LYS A 288 -13.36 16.60 -3.29
C LYS A 288 -12.09 16.68 -4.13
N LEU A 289 -10.96 16.20 -3.60
CA LEU A 289 -9.67 16.21 -4.29
C LEU A 289 -9.69 15.34 -5.56
N MET A 290 -10.31 14.17 -5.47
CA MET A 290 -10.41 13.20 -6.56
C MET A 290 -11.65 13.39 -7.44
N LYS A 291 -12.52 14.35 -7.10
CA LYS A 291 -13.80 14.62 -7.78
C LYS A 291 -14.69 13.37 -7.92
N LEU A 292 -14.75 12.55 -6.87
CA LEU A 292 -15.56 11.33 -6.87
C LEU A 292 -17.04 11.67 -6.70
N THR A 293 -17.91 10.94 -7.39
CA THR A 293 -19.36 10.99 -7.10
C THR A 293 -19.66 10.21 -5.81
N ARG A 294 -20.68 10.62 -5.07
CA ARG A 294 -21.07 9.95 -3.81
C ARG A 294 -21.42 8.47 -3.99
N PRO A 295 -22.22 8.08 -5.00
CA PRO A 295 -22.46 6.66 -5.28
C PRO A 295 -21.16 5.87 -5.51
N TYR A 296 -20.23 6.42 -6.28
CA TYR A 296 -18.95 5.75 -6.53
C TYR A 296 -18.09 5.67 -5.26
N LEU A 297 -18.09 6.70 -4.42
CA LEU A 297 -17.40 6.67 -3.13
C LEU A 297 -17.95 5.58 -2.21
N TYR A 298 -19.27 5.46 -2.05
CA TYR A 298 -19.89 4.40 -1.24
C TYR A 298 -19.57 3.01 -1.79
N ASN A 299 -19.62 2.85 -3.11
CA ASN A 299 -19.19 1.63 -3.79
C ASN A 299 -17.74 1.25 -3.46
N GLU A 300 -16.80 2.20 -3.53
CA GLU A 300 -15.38 1.97 -3.21
C GLU A 300 -15.13 1.66 -1.72
N LEU A 301 -15.84 2.34 -0.81
CA LEU A 301 -15.77 2.06 0.63
C LEU A 301 -16.19 0.61 0.92
N ILE A 302 -17.33 0.18 0.37
CA ILE A 302 -17.85 -1.17 0.60
C ILE A 302 -16.99 -2.23 -0.11
N ARG A 303 -16.53 -1.94 -1.34
CA ARG A 303 -15.61 -2.83 -2.07
C ARG A 303 -14.33 -3.07 -1.27
N ALA A 304 -13.73 -2.02 -0.72
CA ALA A 304 -12.53 -2.14 0.10
C ALA A 304 -12.75 -3.03 1.33
N CYS A 305 -13.91 -2.91 1.99
CA CYS A 305 -14.29 -3.78 3.11
C CYS A 305 -14.36 -5.26 2.70
N PHE A 306 -15.02 -5.57 1.57
CA PHE A 306 -15.15 -6.95 1.11
C PHE A 306 -13.84 -7.54 0.59
N MET A 307 -13.00 -6.75 -0.08
CA MET A 307 -11.63 -7.15 -0.40
C MET A 307 -10.82 -7.46 0.87
N GLY A 308 -10.91 -6.60 1.89
CA GLY A 308 -10.24 -6.82 3.18
C GLY A 308 -10.70 -8.10 3.89
N LEU A 309 -12.01 -8.39 3.86
CA LEU A 309 -12.57 -9.64 4.39
C LEU A 309 -12.07 -10.88 3.62
N ILE A 310 -11.84 -10.78 2.30
CA ILE A 310 -11.25 -11.85 1.48
C ILE A 310 -9.76 -12.04 1.76
N ASP A 311 -9.03 -10.96 2.01
CA ASP A 311 -7.57 -11.01 2.20
C ASP A 311 -7.16 -11.34 3.65
N ALA A 312 -8.07 -11.18 4.62
CA ALA A 312 -7.79 -11.49 6.02
C ALA A 312 -7.47 -12.99 6.23
N ASN A 313 -6.35 -13.32 6.85
CA ASN A 313 -6.09 -14.72 7.21
C ASN A 313 -6.97 -15.15 8.39
N GLU A 314 -7.39 -16.42 8.49
CA GLU A 314 -8.24 -16.94 9.59
C GLU A 314 -7.69 -16.70 11.01
N LYS A 315 -6.38 -16.38 11.12
CA LYS A 315 -5.69 -16.08 12.38
C LYS A 315 -5.51 -14.58 12.65
N ASP A 316 -5.55 -13.72 11.63
CA ASP A 316 -5.18 -12.31 11.73
C ASP A 316 -6.24 -11.40 11.11
N ASN A 317 -6.70 -10.40 11.88
CA ASN A 317 -7.50 -9.26 11.45
C ASN A 317 -8.90 -9.55 10.83
N GLU A 318 -9.34 -10.80 10.67
CA GLU A 318 -10.70 -11.10 10.17
C GLU A 318 -11.78 -10.41 11.02
N LEU A 319 -11.64 -10.46 12.35
CA LEU A 319 -12.57 -9.79 13.29
C LEU A 319 -12.53 -8.27 13.16
N ASN A 320 -11.35 -7.69 12.91
CA ASN A 320 -11.20 -6.24 12.72
C ASN A 320 -11.92 -5.80 11.44
N TRP A 321 -11.75 -6.54 10.34
CA TRP A 321 -12.47 -6.30 9.10
C TRP A 321 -13.98 -6.47 9.25
N ALA A 322 -14.43 -7.52 9.94
CA ALA A 322 -15.85 -7.74 10.18
C ALA A 322 -16.46 -6.63 11.05
N ALA A 323 -15.79 -6.23 12.13
CA ALA A 323 -16.24 -5.15 13.01
C ALA A 323 -16.25 -3.80 12.27
N PHE A 324 -15.22 -3.51 11.46
CA PHE A 324 -15.20 -2.31 10.63
C PHE A 324 -16.35 -2.31 9.62
N THR A 325 -16.54 -3.40 8.88
CA THR A 325 -17.54 -3.49 7.79
C THR A 325 -18.97 -3.38 8.28
N TYR A 326 -19.31 -4.08 9.37
CA TYR A 326 -20.69 -4.22 9.81
C TYR A 326 -21.07 -3.27 10.96
N LEU A 327 -20.11 -2.78 11.76
CA LEU A 327 -20.40 -1.88 12.89
C LEU A 327 -19.90 -0.46 12.64
N LYS A 328 -18.62 -0.29 12.26
CA LYS A 328 -17.99 1.04 12.12
C LYS A 328 -18.43 1.75 10.84
N LEU A 329 -18.44 1.08 9.69
CA LEU A 329 -18.76 1.66 8.38
C LEU A 329 -20.15 2.31 8.32
N PRO A 330 -21.25 1.71 8.81
CA PRO A 330 -22.54 2.39 8.85
C PRO A 330 -22.46 3.73 9.59
N GLN A 331 -21.75 3.78 10.72
CA GLN A 331 -21.55 4.99 11.51
C GLN A 331 -20.68 6.03 10.79
N VAL A 332 -19.64 5.58 10.05
CA VAL A 332 -18.84 6.44 9.16
C VAL A 332 -19.74 7.12 8.14
N VAL A 333 -20.62 6.36 7.48
CA VAL A 333 -21.52 6.89 6.45
C VAL A 333 -22.53 7.87 7.04
N VAL A 334 -23.08 7.60 8.23
CA VAL A 334 -23.90 8.57 8.98
C VAL A 334 -23.12 9.86 9.25
N LYS A 335 -21.87 9.75 9.74
CA LYS A 335 -21.01 10.91 10.04
C LYS A 335 -20.66 11.72 8.80
N MET A 336 -20.38 11.05 7.68
CA MET A 336 -20.14 11.71 6.40
C MET A 336 -21.35 12.55 5.95
N ASN A 337 -22.58 12.06 6.15
CA ASN A 337 -23.79 12.82 5.83
C ASN A 337 -24.00 14.02 6.77
N GLN A 338 -23.68 13.86 8.06
CA GLN A 338 -23.76 14.97 9.03
C GLN A 338 -22.78 16.09 8.67
N GLN A 339 -21.58 15.76 8.19
CA GLN A 339 -20.55 16.73 7.81
C GLN A 339 -20.80 17.40 6.46
N ALA A 340 -21.35 16.65 5.49
CA ALA A 340 -21.65 17.13 4.15
C ALA A 340 -23.07 16.70 3.71
N PRO A 341 -24.11 17.39 4.20
CA PRO A 341 -25.49 16.99 3.94
C PRO A 341 -25.85 17.00 2.46
N ARG A 342 -26.55 15.96 2.01
CA ARG A 342 -27.12 15.83 0.66
C ARG A 342 -28.61 15.53 0.77
N ASN A 343 -29.41 16.12 -0.13
CA ASN A 343 -30.86 15.91 -0.14
C ASN A 343 -31.24 14.47 -0.54
N ASP A 344 -30.43 13.81 -1.39
CA ASP A 344 -30.72 12.48 -1.96
C ASP A 344 -29.83 11.37 -1.35
N PHE A 345 -29.36 11.55 -0.12
CA PHE A 345 -28.37 10.68 0.53
C PHE A 345 -28.71 9.18 0.48
N SER A 346 -29.96 8.82 0.80
CA SER A 346 -30.39 7.42 0.80
C SER A 346 -30.38 6.80 -0.60
N THR A 347 -30.76 7.59 -1.61
CA THR A 347 -30.72 7.19 -3.02
C THR A 347 -29.28 7.07 -3.53
N GLU A 348 -28.38 7.96 -3.10
CA GLU A 348 -26.95 7.87 -3.45
C GLU A 348 -26.30 6.59 -2.89
N ILE A 349 -26.68 6.16 -1.68
CA ILE A 349 -26.23 4.89 -1.10
C ILE A 349 -26.79 3.70 -1.88
N GLU A 350 -28.09 3.70 -2.19
CA GLU A 350 -28.70 2.65 -3.03
C GLU A 350 -27.96 2.51 -4.36
N GLN A 351 -27.69 3.63 -5.04
CA GLN A 351 -26.91 3.64 -6.29
C GLN A 351 -25.48 3.13 -6.09
N GLY A 352 -24.82 3.46 -4.98
CA GLY A 352 -23.49 2.96 -4.68
C GLY A 352 -23.45 1.45 -4.48
N ILE A 353 -24.45 0.88 -3.79
CA ILE A 353 -24.58 -0.57 -3.63
C ILE A 353 -24.95 -1.23 -4.97
N ASP A 354 -25.80 -0.58 -5.77
CA ASP A 354 -26.16 -1.07 -7.10
C ASP A 354 -24.94 -1.15 -8.05
N LEU A 355 -24.01 -0.18 -7.95
CA LEU A 355 -22.70 -0.24 -8.62
C LEU A 355 -21.83 -1.39 -8.11
N LEU A 356 -21.86 -1.66 -6.80
CA LEU A 356 -21.11 -2.77 -6.20
C LEU A 356 -21.61 -4.13 -6.68
N LEU A 357 -22.93 -4.29 -6.88
CA LEU A 357 -23.53 -5.54 -7.35
C LEU A 357 -22.99 -5.99 -8.71
N ASN A 358 -22.46 -5.07 -9.53
CA ASN A 358 -21.76 -5.41 -10.78
C ASN A 358 -20.45 -6.19 -10.54
N SER A 359 -19.92 -6.20 -9.31
CA SER A 359 -18.70 -6.91 -8.91
C SER A 359 -19.00 -8.34 -8.44
N VAL A 360 -19.80 -9.11 -9.20
CA VAL A 360 -20.31 -10.44 -8.81
C VAL A 360 -19.21 -11.39 -8.31
N PRO A 361 -18.03 -11.54 -8.97
CA PRO A 361 -16.99 -12.46 -8.51
C PRO A 361 -16.43 -12.11 -7.12
N LEU A 362 -16.33 -10.82 -6.80
CA LEU A 362 -15.90 -10.35 -5.48
C LEU A 362 -16.91 -10.76 -4.40
N LEU A 363 -18.19 -10.54 -4.67
CA LEU A 363 -19.27 -10.84 -3.73
C LEU A 363 -19.41 -12.35 -3.51
N ASP A 364 -19.36 -13.14 -4.59
CA ASP A 364 -19.41 -14.60 -4.50
C ASP A 364 -18.21 -15.15 -3.72
N LEU A 365 -17.00 -14.63 -3.95
CA LEU A 365 -15.80 -15.02 -3.21
C LEU A 365 -15.92 -14.68 -1.70
N THR A 366 -16.45 -13.50 -1.39
CA THR A 366 -16.70 -13.07 0.01
C THR A 366 -17.71 -13.99 0.69
N ASP A 367 -18.81 -14.30 0.01
CA ASP A 367 -19.89 -15.18 0.50
C ASP A 367 -19.44 -16.62 0.71
N ILE A 368 -18.54 -17.13 -0.14
CA ILE A 368 -17.93 -18.45 0.01
C ILE A 368 -17.03 -18.45 1.23
N LYS A 369 -16.17 -17.45 1.36
CA LYS A 369 -15.20 -17.38 2.47
C LYS A 369 -15.88 -17.26 3.83
N LEU A 370 -16.87 -16.38 3.96
CA LEU A 370 -17.56 -16.13 5.23
C LEU A 370 -18.74 -17.07 5.51
N ASN A 371 -19.06 -17.95 4.55
CA ASN A 371 -20.21 -18.85 4.58
C ASN A 371 -21.54 -18.11 4.89
N CYS A 372 -21.76 -16.96 4.26
CA CYS A 372 -22.98 -16.17 4.41
C CYS A 372 -23.33 -15.40 3.13
N ASP A 373 -24.43 -14.64 3.17
CA ASP A 373 -24.69 -13.53 2.25
C ASP A 373 -24.18 -12.24 2.91
N CYS A 374 -22.99 -11.79 2.49
CA CYS A 374 -22.30 -10.65 3.08
C CYS A 374 -23.05 -9.33 2.84
N VAL A 375 -23.74 -9.21 1.70
CA VAL A 375 -24.53 -8.04 1.33
C VAL A 375 -25.78 -7.97 2.20
N GLN A 376 -26.43 -9.09 2.49
CA GLN A 376 -27.58 -9.14 3.39
C GLN A 376 -27.25 -8.60 4.78
N PHE A 377 -26.15 -9.02 5.39
CA PHE A 377 -25.74 -8.50 6.71
C PHE A 377 -25.44 -7.00 6.68
N LEU A 378 -24.84 -6.49 5.60
CA LEU A 378 -24.55 -5.06 5.46
C LEU A 378 -25.85 -4.24 5.31
N LEU A 379 -26.78 -4.71 4.47
CA LEU A 379 -28.06 -4.03 4.24
C LEU A 379 -28.92 -3.98 5.51
N LEU A 380 -28.86 -5.01 6.35
CA LEU A 380 -29.53 -5.01 7.65
C LEU A 380 -29.00 -3.89 8.55
N GLU A 381 -27.68 -3.74 8.65
CA GLU A 381 -27.06 -2.68 9.46
C GLU A 381 -27.30 -1.29 8.86
N PHE A 382 -27.32 -1.16 7.53
CA PHE A 382 -27.65 0.11 6.88
C PHE A 382 -29.12 0.50 7.11
N THR A 383 -30.04 -0.47 7.10
CA THR A 383 -31.45 -0.23 7.41
C THR A 383 -31.62 0.16 8.89
N LYS A 384 -30.89 -0.49 9.81
CA LYS A 384 -30.89 -0.17 11.25
C LYS A 384 -30.42 1.26 11.56
N HIS A 385 -29.55 1.83 10.72
CA HIS A 385 -29.04 3.19 10.86
C HIS A 385 -29.78 4.22 9.98
N ASP A 386 -30.95 3.86 9.43
CA ASP A 386 -31.76 4.71 8.55
C ASP A 386 -30.99 5.24 7.31
N LEU A 387 -29.97 4.50 6.84
CA LEU A 387 -29.20 4.86 5.64
C LEU A 387 -29.97 4.52 4.35
N ILE A 388 -30.71 3.42 4.38
CA ILE A 388 -31.59 2.97 3.28
C ILE A 388 -32.93 2.52 3.85
N THR A 389 -33.97 2.63 3.03
CA THR A 389 -35.29 2.11 3.34
C THR A 389 -35.35 0.58 3.19
N GLU A 390 -36.27 -0.05 3.91
CA GLU A 390 -36.51 -1.49 3.77
C GLU A 390 -36.89 -1.88 2.34
N GLY A 391 -37.64 -1.03 1.62
CA GLY A 391 -37.98 -1.25 0.22
C GLY A 391 -36.75 -1.25 -0.72
N GLN A 392 -35.76 -0.38 -0.46
CA GLN A 392 -34.49 -0.38 -1.20
C GLN A 392 -33.67 -1.64 -0.89
N SER A 393 -33.56 -1.99 0.39
CA SER A 393 -32.88 -3.20 0.85
C SER A 393 -33.40 -4.47 0.16
N GLN A 394 -34.74 -4.64 0.10
CA GLN A 394 -35.35 -5.78 -0.57
C GLN A 394 -35.08 -5.83 -2.09
N ARG A 395 -35.04 -4.67 -2.78
CA ARG A 395 -34.71 -4.62 -4.21
C ARG A 395 -33.27 -5.05 -4.48
N LEU A 396 -32.33 -4.54 -3.68
CA LEU A 396 -30.90 -4.88 -3.80
C LEU A 396 -30.66 -6.37 -3.51
N LEU A 397 -31.32 -6.92 -2.49
CA LEU A 397 -31.27 -8.36 -2.19
C LEU A 397 -31.84 -9.23 -3.30
N HIS A 398 -32.97 -8.82 -3.89
CA HIS A 398 -33.57 -9.53 -4.99
C HIS A 398 -32.63 -9.59 -6.20
N ARG A 399 -32.02 -8.45 -6.55
CA ARG A 399 -31.01 -8.38 -7.62
C ARG A 399 -29.80 -9.27 -7.31
N ARG A 400 -29.24 -9.18 -6.10
CA ARG A 400 -28.11 -10.03 -5.66
C ARG A 400 -28.42 -11.52 -5.81
N SER A 401 -29.63 -11.93 -5.44
CA SER A 401 -30.08 -13.33 -5.53
C SER A 401 -30.21 -13.82 -6.98
N SER A 402 -30.54 -12.93 -7.92
CA SER A 402 -30.68 -13.27 -9.34
C SER A 402 -29.35 -13.37 -10.10
N GLU A 403 -28.31 -12.66 -9.65
CA GLU A 403 -27.02 -12.53 -10.35
C GLU A 403 -25.92 -13.42 -9.74
N SER A 404 -26.12 -13.97 -8.54
CA SER A 404 -25.10 -14.81 -7.88
C SER A 404 -24.92 -16.16 -8.59
N GLU A 405 -23.67 -16.52 -8.87
CA GLU A 405 -23.31 -17.84 -9.44
C GLU A 405 -22.88 -18.83 -8.34
N LYS A 406 -23.07 -18.49 -7.06
CA LYS A 406 -22.70 -19.34 -5.92
C LYS A 406 -23.38 -20.70 -6.03
N PRO A 407 -22.64 -21.83 -5.88
CA PRO A 407 -23.27 -23.14 -5.86
C PRO A 407 -24.30 -23.22 -4.73
N ALA A 408 -25.49 -23.74 -5.06
CA ALA A 408 -26.54 -23.98 -4.09
C ALA A 408 -26.06 -25.02 -3.06
N LYS A 409 -25.58 -24.49 -1.91
CA LYS A 409 -25.06 -25.15 -0.69
C LYS A 409 -23.54 -25.35 -0.66
N ALA A 410 -22.92 -24.82 0.40
CA ALA A 410 -21.60 -25.23 0.86
C ALA A 410 -21.61 -25.48 2.39
N SER A 411 -21.38 -26.75 2.74
CA SER A 411 -20.92 -27.28 4.03
C SER A 411 -21.89 -27.34 5.23
N ASP A 412 -22.14 -28.57 5.70
CA ASP A 412 -22.78 -28.95 6.97
C ASP A 412 -21.93 -28.59 8.22
N VAL A 413 -21.04 -27.59 8.13
CA VAL A 413 -20.22 -27.18 9.27
C VAL A 413 -21.02 -26.20 10.13
N ALA A 414 -21.40 -26.64 11.33
CA ALA A 414 -22.22 -25.94 12.31
C ALA A 414 -21.60 -24.64 12.90
N THR A 415 -20.63 -24.01 12.25
CA THR A 415 -20.03 -22.74 12.66
C THR A 415 -20.82 -21.57 12.12
N LYS A 416 -21.31 -20.71 13.02
CA LYS A 416 -22.03 -19.48 12.68
C LYS A 416 -21.11 -18.51 11.92
N PRO A 417 -21.61 -17.78 10.90
CA PRO A 417 -20.80 -16.82 10.14
C PRO A 417 -20.22 -15.71 11.01
N THR A 418 -18.97 -15.32 10.78
CA THR A 418 -18.30 -14.22 11.49
C THR A 418 -19.12 -12.92 11.52
N PRO A 419 -19.74 -12.45 10.41
CA PRO A 419 -20.62 -11.28 10.42
C PRO A 419 -21.78 -11.40 11.41
N SER A 420 -22.38 -12.59 11.50
CA SER A 420 -23.50 -12.83 12.43
C SER A 420 -23.07 -12.80 13.90
N LEU A 421 -21.82 -13.21 14.19
CA LEU A 421 -21.27 -13.23 15.53
C LEU A 421 -20.87 -11.83 15.99
N ILE A 422 -20.23 -11.04 15.13
CA ILE A 422 -19.78 -9.69 15.48
C ILE A 422 -20.97 -8.75 15.71
N ILE A 423 -22.02 -8.83 14.88
CA ILE A 423 -23.24 -8.05 15.06
C ILE A 423 -23.95 -8.40 16.37
N LYS A 424 -23.95 -9.67 16.78
CA LYS A 424 -24.50 -10.11 18.08
C LYS A 424 -23.64 -9.70 19.27
N ALA A 425 -22.35 -9.50 19.06
CA ALA A 425 -21.45 -9.04 20.11
C ALA A 425 -21.74 -7.58 20.50
N GLU A 426 -22.11 -6.71 19.57
CA GLU A 426 -22.42 -5.28 19.82
C GLU A 426 -23.37 -5.04 21.02
N PRO A 427 -24.62 -5.55 21.05
CA PRO A 427 -25.51 -5.33 22.19
C PRO A 427 -25.00 -6.00 23.48
N THR A 428 -24.22 -7.09 23.32
CA THR A 428 -23.60 -7.81 24.43
C THR A 428 -22.54 -6.95 25.12
N VAL A 429 -21.73 -6.19 24.36
CA VAL A 429 -20.77 -5.21 24.92
C VAL A 429 -21.49 -4.21 25.83
N GLY A 430 -22.61 -3.65 25.37
CA GLY A 430 -23.40 -2.69 26.16
C GLY A 430 -23.94 -3.29 27.46
N SER A 431 -24.45 -4.53 27.42
CA SER A 431 -24.92 -5.26 28.60
C SER A 431 -23.79 -5.53 29.60
N ILE A 432 -22.64 -5.99 29.12
CA ILE A 432 -21.46 -6.25 29.96
C ILE A 432 -20.96 -4.93 30.57
N LEU A 433 -20.81 -3.87 29.78
CA LEU A 433 -20.35 -2.57 30.28
C LEU A 433 -21.24 -2.00 31.38
N LYS A 434 -22.56 -2.17 31.26
CA LYS A 434 -23.53 -1.82 32.30
C LYS A 434 -23.34 -2.68 33.55
N THR A 435 -23.20 -3.99 33.39
CA THR A 435 -22.97 -4.93 34.50
C THR A 435 -21.67 -4.63 35.23
N LEU A 436 -20.57 -4.42 34.50
CA LEU A 436 -19.28 -3.98 35.04
C LEU A 436 -19.41 -2.62 35.73
N HIS A 437 -20.18 -1.67 35.17
CA HIS A 437 -20.41 -0.38 35.81
C HIS A 437 -21.05 -0.53 37.19
N THR A 438 -22.17 -1.24 37.25
CA THR A 438 -22.94 -1.41 38.49
C THR A 438 -22.09 -2.06 39.58
N ASN A 439 -21.36 -3.13 39.22
CA ASN A 439 -20.52 -3.83 40.18
C ASN A 439 -19.30 -2.99 40.60
N VAL A 440 -18.62 -2.29 39.68
CA VAL A 440 -17.50 -1.39 40.04
C VAL A 440 -17.96 -0.24 40.92
N SER A 441 -19.12 0.36 40.65
CA SER A 441 -19.69 1.42 41.49
C SER A 441 -20.04 0.91 42.88
N ALA A 442 -20.60 -0.31 43.00
CA ALA A 442 -20.87 -0.95 44.28
C ALA A 442 -19.59 -1.18 45.09
N LEU A 443 -18.51 -1.65 44.44
CA LEU A 443 -17.20 -1.87 45.07
C LEU A 443 -16.54 -0.57 45.56
N ASN A 444 -16.72 0.54 44.84
CA ASN A 444 -16.19 1.84 45.29
C ASN A 444 -16.98 2.40 46.49
N SER A 445 -18.28 2.14 46.55
CA SER A 445 -19.14 2.61 47.65
C SER A 445 -18.99 1.83 48.95
N SER A 446 -18.51 0.57 48.90
CA SER A 446 -18.34 -0.29 50.07
C SER A 446 -17.04 -0.03 50.86
N SER A 447 -16.22 0.95 50.45
CA SER A 447 -15.07 1.43 51.24
C SER A 447 -15.45 2.16 52.55
N ALA A 448 -16.75 2.37 52.79
CA ALA A 448 -17.30 2.91 54.03
C ALA A 448 -18.14 1.86 54.80
N ASN A 449 -17.46 1.05 55.62
CA ASN A 449 -17.95 0.44 56.87
C ASN A 449 -19.25 -0.42 56.91
N THR A 450 -19.78 -0.99 55.82
CA THR A 450 -20.91 -1.95 55.95
C THR A 450 -20.94 -3.08 54.92
N LEU A 451 -21.02 -4.32 55.44
CA LEU A 451 -21.57 -5.58 54.88
C LEU A 451 -20.69 -6.41 53.91
N ASP A 452 -19.87 -7.31 54.47
CA ASP A 452 -19.08 -8.33 53.75
C ASP A 452 -19.89 -9.32 52.89
N ALA A 453 -21.19 -9.49 53.17
CA ALA A 453 -22.05 -10.46 52.47
C ALA A 453 -22.49 -9.99 51.07
N ASP A 454 -22.63 -8.68 50.86
CA ASP A 454 -23.02 -8.14 49.55
C ASP A 454 -21.79 -7.93 48.65
N CYS A 455 -20.64 -7.64 49.25
CA CYS A 455 -19.36 -7.56 48.54
C CYS A 455 -18.95 -8.90 47.92
N SER A 456 -19.09 -10.01 48.67
CA SER A 456 -18.77 -11.36 48.17
C SER A 456 -19.70 -11.84 47.05
N LYS A 457 -21.00 -11.52 47.10
CA LYS A 457 -21.95 -11.80 46.01
C LYS A 457 -21.62 -11.04 44.72
N ASN A 458 -21.26 -9.77 44.83
CA ASN A 458 -20.88 -8.95 43.68
C ASN A 458 -19.57 -9.44 43.04
N GLN A 459 -18.64 -9.94 43.85
CA GLN A 459 -17.40 -10.55 43.37
C GLN A 459 -17.65 -11.86 42.60
N GLU A 460 -18.50 -12.75 43.12
CA GLU A 460 -18.87 -13.99 42.43
C GLU A 460 -19.61 -13.71 41.10
N ALA A 461 -20.49 -12.70 41.08
CA ALA A 461 -21.16 -12.26 39.86
C ALA A 461 -20.18 -11.73 38.80
N LEU A 462 -19.18 -10.93 39.21
CA LEU A 462 -18.13 -10.43 38.31
C LEU A 462 -17.29 -11.57 37.73
N ILE A 463 -16.83 -12.51 38.57
CA ILE A 463 -16.07 -13.67 38.13
C ILE A 463 -16.89 -14.48 37.12
N SER A 464 -18.18 -14.72 37.40
CA SER A 464 -19.04 -15.45 36.48
C SER A 464 -19.14 -14.78 35.11
N VAL A 465 -19.26 -13.45 35.05
CA VAL A 465 -19.32 -12.71 33.78
C VAL A 465 -18.00 -12.80 33.03
N LEU A 466 -16.86 -12.58 33.71
CA LEU A 466 -15.54 -12.60 33.07
C LEU A 466 -15.16 -14.01 32.61
N CYS A 467 -15.42 -15.05 33.41
CA CYS A 467 -15.22 -16.44 33.01
C CYS A 467 -16.05 -16.82 31.79
N HIS A 468 -17.31 -16.35 31.71
CA HIS A 468 -18.16 -16.61 30.55
C HIS A 468 -17.59 -15.98 29.27
N MET A 469 -16.97 -14.80 29.38
CA MET A 469 -16.33 -14.15 28.24
C MET A 469 -15.10 -14.91 27.71
N LEU A 470 -14.35 -15.58 28.59
CA LEU A 470 -13.17 -16.36 28.20
C LEU A 470 -13.50 -17.69 27.49
N SER A 471 -14.79 -18.02 27.32
CA SER A 471 -15.20 -19.23 26.63
C SER A 471 -15.11 -19.07 25.10
N GLY A 472 -14.22 -19.84 24.47
CA GLY A 472 -14.06 -19.86 23.01
C GLY A 472 -13.60 -18.51 22.44
N LYS A 473 -14.15 -18.10 21.29
CA LYS A 473 -13.86 -16.81 20.63
C LYS A 473 -14.67 -15.62 21.17
N SER A 474 -15.40 -15.79 22.27
CA SER A 474 -16.34 -14.79 22.78
C SER A 474 -15.65 -13.48 23.18
N PHE A 475 -14.50 -13.57 23.86
CA PHE A 475 -13.76 -12.39 24.27
C PHE A 475 -13.25 -11.57 23.07
N ASP A 476 -12.67 -12.22 22.06
CA ASP A 476 -12.17 -11.57 20.85
C ASP A 476 -13.29 -10.84 20.08
N LEU A 477 -14.48 -11.46 20.00
CA LEU A 477 -15.66 -10.84 19.41
C LEU A 477 -16.12 -9.60 20.19
N ILE A 478 -16.10 -9.66 21.52
CA ILE A 478 -16.51 -8.56 22.39
C ILE A 478 -15.56 -7.37 22.27
N ILE A 479 -14.24 -7.60 22.30
CA ILE A 479 -13.26 -6.51 22.19
C ILE A 479 -13.22 -5.91 20.79
N ALA A 480 -13.37 -6.72 19.73
CA ALA A 480 -13.48 -6.22 18.35
C ALA A 480 -14.73 -5.34 18.16
N ALA A 481 -15.89 -5.77 18.68
CA ALA A 481 -17.10 -4.97 18.64
C ALA A 481 -17.00 -3.70 19.52
N ALA A 482 -16.34 -3.79 20.68
CA ALA A 482 -16.10 -2.63 21.54
C ALA A 482 -15.15 -1.61 20.89
N ALA A 483 -14.14 -2.09 20.14
CA ALA A 483 -13.21 -1.24 19.40
C ALA A 483 -13.94 -0.47 18.30
N ALA A 484 -14.69 -1.17 17.44
CA ALA A 484 -15.44 -0.56 16.33
C ALA A 484 -16.48 0.47 16.79
N ASN A 485 -17.02 0.31 18.00
CA ASN A 485 -18.01 1.23 18.59
C ASN A 485 -17.40 2.32 19.49
N GLY A 486 -16.06 2.42 19.59
CA GLY A 486 -15.40 3.42 20.43
C GLY A 486 -15.62 3.25 21.94
N THR A 487 -15.98 2.05 22.40
CA THR A 487 -16.24 1.75 23.82
C THR A 487 -15.16 0.89 24.48
N LEU A 488 -14.15 0.44 23.72
CA LEU A 488 -13.07 -0.41 24.24
C LEU A 488 -12.27 0.27 25.36
N GLN A 489 -11.99 1.57 25.26
CA GLN A 489 -11.27 2.31 26.30
C GLN A 489 -12.03 2.27 27.63
N ASN A 490 -13.35 2.51 27.59
CA ASN A 490 -14.22 2.43 28.77
C ASN A 490 -14.26 1.00 29.35
N PHE A 491 -14.24 0.00 28.47
CA PHE A 491 -14.14 -1.41 28.85
C PHE A 491 -12.82 -1.70 29.58
N ALA A 492 -11.68 -1.29 29.01
CA ALA A 492 -10.35 -1.46 29.60
C ALA A 492 -10.23 -0.75 30.95
N VAL A 493 -10.70 0.51 31.06
CA VAL A 493 -10.70 1.27 32.32
C VAL A 493 -11.49 0.55 33.43
N LYS A 494 -12.62 -0.09 33.10
CA LYS A 494 -13.39 -0.88 34.08
C LYS A 494 -12.63 -2.12 34.54
N LEU A 495 -11.94 -2.80 33.62
CA LEU A 495 -11.07 -3.93 33.98
C LEU A 495 -9.90 -3.49 34.86
N VAL A 496 -9.29 -2.33 34.61
CA VAL A 496 -8.24 -1.77 35.49
C VAL A 496 -8.78 -1.55 36.89
N LYS A 497 -9.97 -0.96 37.04
CA LYS A 497 -10.59 -0.78 38.38
C LYS A 497 -10.85 -2.10 39.09
N ILE A 498 -11.27 -3.14 38.36
CA ILE A 498 -11.48 -4.48 38.91
C ILE A 498 -10.14 -5.09 39.36
N ASN A 499 -9.09 -4.95 38.54
CA ASN A 499 -7.76 -5.44 38.87
C ASN A 499 -7.16 -4.72 40.09
N GLU A 500 -7.32 -3.40 40.16
CA GLU A 500 -6.93 -2.58 41.31
C GLU A 500 -7.69 -2.94 42.59
N TYR A 501 -8.97 -3.24 42.48
CA TYR A 501 -9.74 -3.76 43.61
C TYR A 501 -9.21 -5.12 44.07
N ALA A 502 -8.96 -6.04 43.14
CA ALA A 502 -8.46 -7.38 43.45
C ALA A 502 -7.01 -7.39 44.00
N LYS A 503 -6.24 -6.32 43.73
CA LYS A 503 -4.91 -6.06 44.30
C LYS A 503 -4.93 -5.84 45.81
N GLN A 504 -5.99 -5.21 46.34
CA GLN A 504 -6.07 -4.85 47.75
C GLN A 504 -6.17 -6.11 48.60
N VAL A 505 -5.11 -6.42 49.36
CA VAL A 505 -5.22 -7.39 50.46
C VAL A 505 -6.09 -6.72 51.52
N GLN A 506 -7.30 -7.23 51.76
CA GLN A 506 -8.08 -6.82 52.92
C GLN A 506 -7.25 -7.17 54.16
N GLN A 507 -6.59 -6.16 54.74
CA GLN A 507 -5.79 -6.30 55.96
C GLN A 507 -6.67 -6.54 57.20
N THR A 508 -7.98 -6.62 57.04
CA THR A 508 -8.95 -6.96 58.07
C THR A 508 -8.85 -8.45 58.38
N GLN A 509 -8.47 -8.77 59.62
CA GLN A 509 -8.46 -10.12 60.16
C GLN A 509 -9.86 -10.76 59.99
N GLY A 510 -10.03 -11.65 59.00
CA GLY A 510 -11.32 -12.30 58.74
C GLY A 510 -11.59 -12.84 57.32
N GLU A 511 -10.71 -12.64 56.33
CA GLU A 511 -10.94 -13.16 54.95
C GLU A 511 -11.03 -14.70 54.94
N SER A 512 -12.12 -15.24 54.43
CA SER A 512 -12.28 -16.70 54.25
C SER A 512 -11.41 -17.22 53.10
N SER A 513 -11.00 -18.49 53.17
CA SER A 513 -10.22 -19.13 52.08
C SER A 513 -10.90 -19.02 50.72
N LYS A 514 -12.24 -19.07 50.66
CA LYS A 514 -13.01 -18.93 49.42
C LYS A 514 -12.96 -17.50 48.86
N ALA A 515 -13.04 -16.48 49.73
CA ALA A 515 -12.94 -15.08 49.33
C ALA A 515 -11.55 -14.75 48.76
N ALA A 516 -10.49 -15.27 49.40
CA ALA A 516 -9.12 -15.12 48.92
C ALA A 516 -8.90 -15.77 47.54
N GLN A 517 -9.47 -16.97 47.31
CA GLN A 517 -9.45 -17.64 46.00
C GLN A 517 -10.20 -16.83 44.93
N ASN A 518 -11.41 -16.35 45.24
CA ASN A 518 -12.17 -15.50 44.33
C ASN A 518 -11.41 -14.20 43.99
N ARG A 519 -10.69 -13.61 44.95
CA ARG A 519 -9.89 -12.40 44.73
C ARG A 519 -8.71 -12.67 43.82
N ALA A 520 -7.99 -13.76 44.05
CA ALA A 520 -6.91 -14.20 43.19
C ALA A 520 -7.38 -14.46 41.74
N LEU A 521 -8.50 -15.17 41.58
CA LEU A 521 -9.07 -15.46 40.27
C LEU A 521 -9.54 -14.18 39.55
N LEU A 522 -10.13 -13.23 40.28
CA LEU A 522 -10.55 -11.96 39.72
C LEU A 522 -9.35 -11.12 39.26
N PHE A 523 -8.27 -11.11 40.05
CA PHE A 523 -7.01 -10.46 39.66
C PHE A 523 -6.44 -11.09 38.39
N ASP A 524 -6.30 -12.42 38.37
CA ASP A 524 -5.72 -13.16 37.25
C ASP A 524 -6.48 -12.95 35.93
N ILE A 525 -7.81 -13.17 35.94
CA ILE A 525 -8.64 -12.99 34.74
C ILE A 525 -8.59 -11.54 34.24
N SER A 526 -8.78 -10.56 35.13
CA SER A 526 -8.75 -9.15 34.72
C SER A 526 -7.38 -8.73 34.19
N PHE A 527 -6.30 -9.23 34.79
CA PHE A 527 -4.93 -8.98 34.37
C PHE A 527 -4.63 -9.56 32.98
N LEU A 528 -4.99 -10.83 32.74
CA LEU A 528 -4.79 -11.48 31.45
C LEU A 528 -5.63 -10.84 30.35
N MET A 529 -6.88 -10.46 30.65
CA MET A 529 -7.73 -9.73 29.71
C MET A 529 -7.14 -8.36 29.33
N LEU A 530 -6.57 -7.63 30.30
CA LEU A 530 -5.89 -6.36 30.05
C LEU A 530 -4.60 -6.54 29.23
N CYS A 531 -3.82 -7.59 29.49
CA CYS A 531 -2.65 -7.95 28.69
C CYS A 531 -3.05 -8.18 27.22
N HIS A 532 -4.07 -9.00 26.99
CA HIS A 532 -4.56 -9.32 25.65
C HIS A 532 -5.06 -8.08 24.90
N ILE A 533 -5.86 -7.23 25.56
CA ILE A 533 -6.35 -5.97 24.99
C ILE A 533 -5.16 -5.08 24.59
N THR A 534 -4.17 -4.93 25.48
CA THR A 534 -3.00 -4.07 25.26
C THR A 534 -2.12 -4.60 24.12
N GLN A 535 -1.96 -5.92 24.03
CA GLN A 535 -1.19 -6.56 22.95
C GLN A 535 -1.85 -6.43 21.58
N LEU A 536 -3.20 -6.38 21.53
CA LEU A 536 -3.94 -6.26 20.28
C LEU A 536 -4.16 -4.81 19.83
N TYR A 537 -4.34 -3.88 20.77
CA TYR A 537 -4.80 -2.51 20.47
C TYR A 537 -3.86 -1.41 20.98
N GLY A 538 -2.68 -1.77 21.48
CA GLY A 538 -1.70 -0.84 22.01
C GLY A 538 -1.95 -0.47 23.48
N SER A 539 -0.93 0.09 24.13
CA SER A 539 -1.01 0.51 25.53
C SER A 539 -1.89 1.76 25.71
N GLU A 540 -2.03 2.59 24.67
CA GLU A 540 -2.81 3.83 24.67
C GLU A 540 -4.27 3.66 25.09
N ILE A 541 -4.85 2.47 24.86
CA ILE A 541 -6.21 2.14 25.25
C ILE A 541 -6.42 2.15 26.77
N VAL A 542 -5.33 1.97 27.53
CA VAL A 542 -5.30 2.05 28.99
C VAL A 542 -4.71 3.39 29.47
N THR A 543 -3.82 4.03 28.69
CA THR A 543 -3.05 5.21 29.13
C THR A 543 -3.76 6.56 28.96
N THR A 544 -4.87 6.63 28.24
CA THR A 544 -5.47 7.91 27.81
C THR A 544 -6.23 8.66 28.90
N ALA A 545 -6.39 8.06 30.09
CA ALA A 545 -7.00 8.69 31.26
C ALA A 545 -5.92 8.96 32.33
N PRO A 546 -5.56 10.23 32.62
CA PRO A 546 -4.47 10.58 33.53
C PRO A 546 -4.61 9.99 34.94
N ASP A 547 -5.84 9.78 35.40
CA ASP A 547 -6.17 9.20 36.70
C ASP A 547 -5.70 7.74 36.86
N PHE A 548 -5.20 7.11 35.80
CA PHE A 548 -4.81 5.69 35.77
C PHE A 548 -3.31 5.45 35.64
N PHE A 549 -2.48 6.51 35.57
CA PHE A 549 -1.01 6.37 35.53
C PHE A 549 -0.42 5.75 36.81
N ASP A 550 -1.12 5.89 37.93
CA ASP A 550 -0.71 5.31 39.21
C ASP A 550 -1.21 3.87 39.42
N THR A 551 -1.91 3.30 38.43
CA THR A 551 -2.38 1.91 38.54
C THR A 551 -1.24 0.91 38.34
N PHE A 552 -1.31 -0.19 39.08
CA PHE A 552 -0.37 -1.29 39.00
C PHE A 552 -0.25 -1.81 37.57
N PHE A 553 -1.38 -2.07 36.90
CA PHE A 553 -1.36 -2.63 35.55
C PHE A 553 -0.63 -1.70 34.57
N TYR A 554 -0.87 -0.38 34.64
CA TYR A 554 -0.17 0.58 33.78
C TYR A 554 1.35 0.57 34.02
N GLN A 555 1.77 0.68 35.28
CA GLN A 555 3.20 0.68 35.63
C GLN A 555 3.88 -0.64 35.23
N TRP A 556 3.19 -1.77 35.45
CA TRP A 556 3.69 -3.08 35.06
C TRP A 556 3.75 -3.23 33.53
N ALA A 557 2.69 -2.88 32.81
CA ALA A 557 2.62 -3.03 31.36
C ALA A 557 3.67 -2.17 30.65
N THR A 558 3.85 -0.92 31.10
CA THR A 558 4.88 -0.02 30.55
C THR A 558 6.30 -0.56 30.72
N GLN A 559 6.58 -1.32 31.79
CA GLN A 559 7.89 -1.89 32.08
C GLN A 559 8.10 -3.29 31.50
N CYS A 560 7.07 -4.15 31.55
CA CYS A 560 7.21 -5.60 31.39
C CYS A 560 6.47 -6.19 30.19
N LEU A 561 5.38 -5.57 29.72
CA LEU A 561 4.55 -6.14 28.66
C LEU A 561 5.16 -5.87 27.27
N PRO A 562 5.44 -6.88 26.45
CA PRO A 562 5.93 -6.69 25.08
C PRO A 562 4.86 -6.05 24.18
N GLU A 563 5.29 -5.12 23.33
CA GLU A 563 4.44 -4.43 22.33
C GLU A 563 5.04 -4.65 20.94
N ASP A 564 4.22 -4.98 19.93
CA ASP A 564 4.62 -5.11 18.51
C ASP A 564 5.88 -5.95 18.24
N SER A 565 6.02 -7.08 18.94
CA SER A 565 7.21 -7.95 18.85
C SER A 565 8.53 -7.30 19.31
N LYS A 566 8.47 -6.17 20.03
CA LYS A 566 9.62 -5.55 20.70
C LYS A 566 9.64 -5.99 22.16
N TYR A 567 10.77 -6.52 22.61
CA TYR A 567 10.99 -6.86 24.01
C TYR A 567 11.37 -5.60 24.79
N LYS A 568 10.87 -5.49 26.03
CA LYS A 568 11.30 -4.44 26.96
C LYS A 568 12.55 -4.90 27.69
N CYS A 569 13.58 -4.05 27.75
CA CYS A 569 14.86 -4.40 28.36
C CYS A 569 14.75 -4.30 29.89
N ILE A 570 14.92 -5.44 30.55
CA ILE A 570 14.87 -5.55 32.03
C ILE A 570 16.06 -4.81 32.66
N ASP A 571 17.21 -4.72 31.99
CA ASP A 571 18.43 -4.07 32.53
C ASP A 571 18.28 -2.56 32.81
N ASN A 572 17.24 -1.92 32.27
CA ASN A 572 16.90 -0.54 32.60
C ASN A 572 16.23 -0.38 33.98
N HIS A 573 15.94 -1.49 34.66
CA HIS A 573 15.23 -1.51 35.93
C HIS A 573 15.96 -2.43 36.92
N THR A 574 16.21 -1.96 38.14
CA THR A 574 16.73 -2.79 39.23
C THR A 574 15.58 -3.23 40.14
N PRO A 575 15.56 -4.49 40.62
CA PRO A 575 14.56 -4.92 41.58
C PRO A 575 14.67 -4.07 42.85
N THR A 576 13.54 -3.50 43.28
CA THR A 576 13.51 -2.63 44.48
C THR A 576 13.86 -3.39 45.76
N GLU A 577 13.63 -4.72 45.80
CA GLU A 577 13.86 -5.57 46.97
C GLU A 577 14.33 -6.99 46.57
N GLN A 578 15.65 -7.22 46.54
CA GLN A 578 16.25 -8.52 46.16
C GLN A 578 15.72 -9.70 47.00
N ASN A 579 15.45 -9.48 48.30
CA ASN A 579 14.92 -10.53 49.20
C ASN A 579 13.59 -11.14 48.69
N LYS A 580 12.76 -10.37 47.98
CA LYS A 580 11.49 -10.88 47.41
C LYS A 580 11.74 -11.76 46.18
N VAL A 581 12.71 -11.40 45.35
CA VAL A 581 13.15 -12.20 44.20
C VAL A 581 13.66 -13.56 44.69
N ASP A 582 14.52 -13.57 45.71
CA ASP A 582 15.10 -14.79 46.27
C ASP A 582 14.03 -15.71 46.89
N GLN A 583 13.03 -15.13 47.57
CA GLN A 583 11.89 -15.88 48.12
C GLN A 583 11.03 -16.52 47.02
N LEU A 584 10.71 -15.76 45.97
CA LEU A 584 9.92 -16.27 44.84
C LEU A 584 10.66 -17.36 44.07
N LEU A 585 11.95 -17.15 43.82
CA LEU A 585 12.83 -18.14 43.20
C LEU A 585 12.86 -19.44 44.02
N GLY A 586 13.00 -19.32 45.35
CA GLY A 586 12.95 -20.46 46.26
C GLY A 586 11.62 -21.22 46.26
N ASN A 587 10.49 -20.51 46.08
CA ASN A 587 9.16 -21.12 46.01
C ASN A 587 8.94 -21.87 44.67
N LEU A 588 9.37 -21.29 43.55
CA LEU A 588 9.25 -21.90 42.22
C LEU A 588 10.12 -23.16 42.09
N LEU A 589 11.37 -23.12 42.58
CA LEU A 589 12.28 -24.26 42.56
C LEU A 589 11.80 -25.43 43.44
N LYS A 590 10.98 -25.16 44.47
CA LYS A 590 10.43 -26.16 45.39
C LYS A 590 9.01 -26.62 45.04
N ALA A 591 8.42 -26.12 43.95
CA ALA A 591 7.06 -26.40 43.53
C ALA A 591 6.02 -26.31 44.67
N HIS A 592 6.15 -25.31 45.55
CA HIS A 592 5.20 -25.10 46.64
C HIS A 592 3.91 -24.45 46.11
N GLU A 593 2.75 -24.94 46.58
CA GLU A 593 1.47 -24.29 46.31
C GLU A 593 1.44 -22.89 46.96
N LEU A 594 1.04 -21.89 46.18
CA LEU A 594 0.97 -20.50 46.64
C LEU A 594 -0.21 -20.31 47.61
N ASN A 595 0.04 -19.70 48.76
CA ASN A 595 -1.02 -19.38 49.73
C ASN A 595 -1.81 -18.14 49.27
N TYR A 596 -3.00 -18.35 48.71
CA TYR A 596 -3.90 -17.30 48.19
C TYR A 596 -4.23 -16.18 49.19
N ILE A 597 -4.22 -16.46 50.50
CA ILE A 597 -4.60 -15.49 51.55
C ILE A 597 -3.47 -14.46 51.76
N MET A 598 -2.21 -14.91 51.77
CA MET A 598 -1.06 -14.04 52.06
C MET A 598 -0.36 -13.50 50.82
N THR A 599 -0.72 -14.02 49.63
CA THR A 599 -0.08 -13.66 48.37
C THR A 599 -0.51 -12.27 47.88
N ARG A 600 0.49 -11.43 47.58
CA ARG A 600 0.34 -10.14 46.91
C ARG A 600 0.66 -10.30 45.44
N TRP A 601 -0.36 -10.53 44.61
CA TRP A 601 -0.22 -10.85 43.20
C TRP A 601 0.52 -9.78 42.39
N GLN A 602 0.31 -8.50 42.72
CA GLN A 602 1.06 -7.40 42.11
C GLN A 602 2.56 -7.49 42.36
N GLU A 603 2.98 -7.89 43.58
CA GLU A 603 4.40 -8.04 43.91
C GLU A 603 5.00 -9.25 43.17
N MET A 604 4.22 -10.31 42.93
CA MET A 604 4.65 -11.42 42.09
C MET A 604 4.89 -10.96 40.66
N CYS A 605 3.92 -10.29 40.04
CA CYS A 605 4.03 -9.82 38.66
C CYS A 605 5.21 -8.85 38.44
N THR A 606 5.49 -7.95 39.39
CA THR A 606 6.62 -7.01 39.31
C THR A 606 7.97 -7.71 39.46
N ASN A 607 8.06 -8.77 40.28
CA ASN A 607 9.32 -9.46 40.54
C ASN A 607 9.61 -10.63 39.58
N MET A 608 8.58 -11.18 38.92
CA MET A 608 8.71 -12.33 38.02
C MET A 608 9.75 -12.14 36.89
N PRO A 609 9.89 -10.97 36.25
CA PRO A 609 10.92 -10.75 35.23
C PRO A 609 12.35 -10.95 35.77
N PHE A 610 12.62 -10.48 37.00
CA PHE A 610 13.92 -10.65 37.66
C PHE A 610 14.17 -12.10 38.06
N VAL A 611 13.13 -12.80 38.52
CA VAL A 611 13.21 -14.25 38.81
C VAL A 611 13.55 -15.02 37.52
N ALA A 612 12.91 -14.70 36.40
CA ALA A 612 13.22 -15.29 35.11
C ALA A 612 14.67 -14.98 34.67
N GLN A 613 15.15 -13.75 34.89
CA GLN A 613 16.54 -13.37 34.62
C GLN A 613 17.54 -14.20 35.44
N GLU A 614 17.32 -14.37 36.74
CA GLU A 614 18.18 -15.20 37.61
C GLU A 614 18.16 -16.68 37.20
N ILE A 615 16.99 -17.22 36.81
CA ILE A 615 16.88 -18.60 36.29
C ILE A 615 17.70 -18.75 34.99
N LEU A 616 17.57 -17.80 34.07
CA LEU A 616 18.31 -17.83 32.80
C LEU A 616 19.81 -17.67 33.02
N PHE A 617 20.22 -16.77 33.92
CA PHE A 617 21.62 -16.58 34.29
C PHE A 617 22.22 -17.83 34.92
N ALA A 618 21.52 -18.45 35.88
CA ALA A 618 21.94 -19.70 36.49
C ALA A 618 21.98 -20.86 35.49
N TRP A 619 21.10 -20.87 34.49
CA TRP A 619 21.15 -21.85 33.40
C TRP A 619 22.36 -21.64 32.48
N GLU A 620 22.63 -20.40 32.06
CA GLU A 620 23.78 -20.05 31.23
C GLU A 620 25.11 -20.45 31.89
N HIS A 621 25.21 -20.30 33.21
CA HIS A 621 26.38 -20.68 34.00
C HIS A 621 26.38 -22.15 34.46
N GLY A 622 25.43 -22.96 33.99
CA GLY A 622 25.38 -24.40 34.25
C GLY A 622 24.95 -24.81 35.67
N ALA A 623 24.42 -23.88 36.47
CA ALA A 623 23.91 -24.14 37.82
C ALA A 623 22.50 -24.77 37.82
N LEU A 624 21.73 -24.59 36.75
CA LEU A 624 20.41 -25.20 36.55
C LEU A 624 20.38 -26.14 35.34
N SER A 625 19.64 -27.25 35.45
CA SER A 625 19.39 -28.15 34.33
C SER A 625 18.26 -27.62 33.43
N PRO A 626 18.22 -27.99 32.14
CA PRO A 626 17.11 -27.63 31.25
C PRO A 626 15.74 -28.09 31.76
N ASP A 627 15.68 -29.21 32.50
CA ASP A 627 14.44 -29.72 33.08
C ASP A 627 13.97 -28.87 34.26
N ASN A 628 14.88 -28.38 35.10
CA ASN A 628 14.54 -27.46 36.19
C ASN A 628 14.04 -26.12 35.64
N VAL A 629 14.65 -25.62 34.56
CA VAL A 629 14.19 -24.40 33.87
C VAL A 629 12.78 -24.60 33.30
N LYS A 630 12.50 -25.74 32.66
CA LYS A 630 11.16 -26.08 32.18
C LYS A 630 10.12 -26.19 33.30
N VAL A 631 10.50 -26.65 34.49
CA VAL A 631 9.60 -26.73 35.65
C VAL A 631 9.30 -25.33 36.21
N CYS A 632 10.28 -24.42 36.20
CA CYS A 632 10.09 -23.06 36.73
C CYS A 632 9.36 -22.11 35.77
N LEU A 633 9.42 -22.37 34.46
CA LEU A 633 8.83 -21.53 33.40
C LEU A 633 7.54 -22.12 32.79
N LYS A 634 7.05 -23.23 33.32
CA LYS A 634 5.71 -23.77 33.05
C LYS A 634 4.72 -23.18 34.03
#